data_AF-A0A935DXE2-F1
#
_entry.id   AF-A0A935DXE2-F1
#
_cell.length_a   1.000
_cell.length_b   1.000
_cell.length_c   1.000
_cell.angle_alpha   90.00
_cell.angle_beta   90.00
_cell.angle_gamma   90.00
#
_symmetry.space_group_name_H-M   'P 1'
#
loop_
_entity.id
_entity.type
_entity.pdbx_description
1 polymer ?
#
loop_
_entity_poly.entity_id
_entity_poly.type
_entity_poly.pdbx_seq_one_letter_code
_entity_poly.pdbx_strand_id
1 'polypeptide(L)' 'MGDEFLVAPVVTPNTTQRDVYLPKGHWQDVWTGEIATGNTLLENHPTPLDLLPIFKRIQ' A
#
# COMPACT_ATOMS: atom_id res chain seq x y z
N MET A 1 1.75 -19.56 4.65
CA MET A 1 2.43 -18.49 5.40
C MET A 1 3.32 -17.78 4.39
N GLY A 2 2.95 -16.57 3.96
CA GLY A 2 3.68 -15.87 2.89
C GLY A 2 2.96 -14.73 2.16
N ASP A 3 1.65 -14.52 2.35
CA ASP A 3 0.86 -13.47 1.66
C ASP A 3 0.48 -12.29 2.59
N GLU A 4 1.32 -11.97 3.58
CA GLU A 4 0.96 -11.01 4.63
C GLU A 4 1.36 -9.57 4.32
N PHE A 5 2.23 -9.33 3.33
CA PHE A 5 2.76 -8.01 3.04
C PHE A 5 2.65 -7.68 1.55
N LEU A 6 2.00 -6.56 1.25
CA LEU A 6 2.02 -5.93 -0.07
C LEU A 6 2.96 -4.73 0.00
N VAL A 7 3.97 -4.76 -0.88
CA VAL A 7 4.94 -3.68 -1.04
C VAL A 7 4.81 -3.13 -2.45
N ALA A 8 4.57 -1.82 -2.57
CA ALA A 8 4.42 -1.15 -3.86
C ALA A 8 5.63 -0.20 -4.10
N PRO A 9 6.81 -0.71 -4.50
CA PRO A 9 8.02 0.09 -4.59
C PRO A 9 7.90 1.16 -5.69
N VAL A 10 8.14 2.42 -5.35
CA VAL A 10 8.21 3.51 -6.32
C VAL A 10 9.51 3.37 -7.12
N VAL A 11 9.39 3.06 -8.41
CA VAL A 11 10.53 2.84 -9.32
C VAL A 11 10.91 4.09 -10.11
N THR A 12 10.21 5.21 -9.90
CA THR A 12 10.39 6.45 -10.65
C THR A 12 10.90 7.57 -9.73
N PRO A 13 12.05 8.20 -10.04
CA PRO A 13 12.48 9.39 -9.31
C PRO A 13 11.47 10.54 -9.47
N ASN A 14 11.28 11.34 -8.42
CA ASN A 14 10.31 12.46 -8.31
C ASN A 14 8.81 12.11 -8.32
N THR A 15 8.43 10.84 -8.14
CA THR A 15 7.02 10.48 -7.92
C THR A 15 6.68 10.59 -6.44
N THR A 16 5.75 11.46 -6.08
CA THR A 16 5.27 11.67 -4.70
C THR A 16 3.97 10.93 -4.38
N GLN A 17 3.32 10.36 -5.41
CA GLN A 17 2.03 9.68 -5.33
C GLN A 17 1.98 8.52 -6.33
N ARG A 18 1.36 7.40 -5.97
CA ARG A 18 1.19 6.24 -6.86
C ARG A 18 -0.13 5.52 -6.61
N ASP A 19 -0.69 4.95 -7.66
CA ASP A 19 -1.83 4.04 -7.53
C ASP A 19 -1.40 2.68 -6.95
N VAL A 20 -2.04 2.27 -5.86
CA VAL A 20 -1.78 0.99 -5.19
C VAL A 20 -3.02 0.11 -5.28
N TYR A 21 -2.91 -1.02 -5.97
CA TYR A 21 -3.98 -2.02 -5.99
C TYR A 21 -3.88 -2.92 -4.76
N LEU A 22 -4.94 -2.96 -3.96
CA LEU A 22 -5.10 -3.88 -2.85
C LEU A 22 -5.91 -5.09 -3.32
N PRO A 23 -5.36 -6.31 -3.33
CA PRO A 23 -6.10 -7.54 -3.62
C PRO A 23 -7.21 -7.79 -2.59
N LYS A 24 -8.12 -8.74 -2.87
CA LYS A 24 -9.18 -9.13 -1.93
C LYS A 24 -8.63 -9.44 -0.54
N GLY A 25 -9.19 -8.80 0.49
CA GLY A 25 -8.78 -8.95 1.89
C GLY A 25 -8.97 -7.64 2.65
N HIS A 26 -8.52 -7.60 3.89
CA HIS A 26 -8.39 -6.34 4.64
C HIS A 26 -6.91 -6.03 4.80
N TRP A 27 -6.56 -4.77 4.52
CA TRP A 27 -5.18 -4.30 4.51
C TRP A 27 -5.02 -3.18 5.51
N GLN A 28 -4.00 -3.28 6.34
CA GLN A 28 -3.62 -2.23 7.28
C GLN A 28 -2.38 -1.52 6.75
N ASP A 29 -2.46 -0.20 6.58
CA ASP A 29 -1.28 0.62 6.33
C ASP A 29 -0.36 0.55 7.57
N VAL A 30 0.90 0.17 7.36
CA VAL A 30 1.86 -0.07 8.46
C VAL A 30 2.27 1.24 9.16
N TRP A 31 2.11 2.38 8.51
CA TRP A 31 2.50 3.69 9.01
C TRP A 31 1.35 4.42 9.71
N THR A 32 0.18 4.48 9.07
CA THR A 32 -0.99 5.18 9.62
C THR A 32 -1.85 4.28 10.51
N GLY A 33 -1.77 2.96 10.34
CA GLY A 33 -2.62 1.99 11.00
C GLY A 33 -4.04 1.91 10.42
N GLU A 34 -4.36 2.71 9.39
CA GLU A 34 -5.66 2.73 8.73
C GLU A 34 -5.95 1.39 8.03
N ILE A 35 -7.22 0.99 8.06
CA ILE A 35 -7.67 -0.27 7.44
C ILE A 35 -8.43 0.05 6.16
N ALA A 36 -7.93 -0.50 5.05
CA ALA A 36 -8.56 -0.43 3.74
C ALA A 36 -9.13 -1.80 3.33
N THR A 37 -10.30 -1.76 2.69
CA THR A 37 -10.91 -2.95 2.07
C THR A 37 -10.23 -3.21 0.73
N GLY A 38 -9.83 -4.45 0.54
CA GLY A 38 -9.22 -4.94 -0.69
C GLY A 38 -10.19 -5.03 -1.87
N ASN A 39 -9.64 -5.46 -3.00
CA ASN A 39 -10.24 -5.30 -4.33
C ASN A 39 -10.49 -3.83 -4.70
N THR A 40 -9.59 -2.96 -4.23
CA THR A 40 -9.67 -1.49 -4.35
C THR A 40 -8.37 -0.96 -4.93
N LEU A 41 -8.47 0.04 -5.81
CA LEU A 41 -7.33 0.83 -6.24
C LEU A 41 -7.28 2.10 -5.38
N LEU A 42 -6.21 2.26 -4.60
CA LEU A 42 -5.92 3.50 -3.90
C LEU A 42 -5.27 4.46 -4.88
N GLU A 43 -6.06 5.36 -5.46
CA GLU A 43 -5.56 6.36 -6.42
C GLU A 43 -4.73 7.43 -5.70
N ASN A 44 -3.62 7.85 -6.32
CA ASN A 44 -2.75 8.90 -5.78
C ASN A 44 -2.27 8.68 -4.33
N HIS A 45 -2.04 7.43 -3.92
CA HIS A 45 -1.58 7.15 -2.56
C HIS A 45 -0.24 7.84 -2.28
N PRO A 46 -0.11 8.60 -1.16
CA PRO A 46 1.13 9.28 -0.82
C PRO A 46 2.28 8.29 -0.73
N THR A 47 3.33 8.56 -1.49
CA THR A 47 4.56 7.77 -1.48
C THR A 47 5.76 8.73 -1.52
N PRO A 48 6.00 9.48 -0.43
CA PRO A 48 7.24 10.24 -0.29
C PRO A 48 8.44 9.31 -0.51
N LEU A 49 9.55 9.84 -1.03
CA LEU A 49 10.76 9.05 -1.28
C LEU A 49 11.26 8.31 -0.03
N ASP A 50 10.91 8.83 1.16
CA ASP A 50 11.26 8.29 2.48
C ASP A 50 10.22 7.30 3.06
N LEU A 51 9.06 7.13 2.40
CA LEU A 51 7.93 6.32 2.88
C LEU A 51 7.49 5.35 1.78
N LEU A 52 8.01 4.12 1.87
CA LEU A 52 7.54 3.02 1.04
C LEU A 52 6.12 2.64 1.46
N PRO A 53 5.14 2.52 0.54
CA PRO A 53 3.81 2.07 0.88
C PRO A 53 3.87 0.58 1.25
N ILE A 54 3.58 0.28 2.51
CA ILE A 54 3.60 -1.08 3.06
C ILE A 54 2.23 -1.34 3.67
N PHE A 55 1.57 -2.37 3.17
CA PHE A 55 0.29 -2.83 3.69
C PHE A 55 0.43 -4.23 4.24
N LYS A 56 -0.04 -4.43 5.47
CA LYS A 56 -0.13 -5.74 6.09
C LYS A 56 -1.54 -6.29 5.92
N ARG A 57 -1.67 -7.50 5.41
CA ARG A 57 -2.96 -8.19 5.37
C ARG A 57 -3.35 -8.63 6.77
N ILE A 58 -4.59 -8.30 7.17
CA ILE A 58 -5.09 -8.62 8.52
C ILE A 58 -6.24 -9.64 8.53
N GLN A 59 -6.90 -9.89 7.38
CA GLN A 59 -7.92 -10.93 7.19
C GLN A 59 -8.17 -11.23 5.69
#